data_AF-A0A843VUA2-F1
#
_entry.id   AF-A0A843VUA2-F1
#
_cell.length_a   1.000
_cell.length_b   1.000
_cell.length_c   1.000
_cell.angle_alpha   90.00
_cell.angle_beta   90.00
_cell.angle_gamma   90.00
#
_symmetry.space_group_name_H-M   'P 1'
#
loop_
_entity.id
_entity.type
_entity.pdbx_description
1 polymer ?
#
loop_
_entity_poly.entity_id
_entity_poly.type
_entity_poly.pdbx_seq_one_letter_code
_entity_poly.pdbx_strand_id
1 'polypeptide(L)'
;MEKLKDTSLYRPIHIKNDIFREYGIDVPYHQAWLEKDVAYKSLHDNFAKYLRGKCSQATKDTLLQLLSQASYALGVVDFEKVMREICELNVQAEIWARESNPNYWSNTFFEGERYGEMYSNAAELFNAWILEARHLPILAMMDRIRIQIMELSYKRRNKCVDWETRLCQKIDAYVKNLMDSSRDIHVNCSNGVVFEVVSRPSYVVNLHEVVHKIGGNVEEYCSMYFITECYSNCYKETIHTISDVDKSDKSVDDIEIKPPTTKKKLDRPKKKRIPSQQALEGEKNDIYML
;
A
#
# COMPACT_ATOMS: atom_id res chain seq x y z
N MET A 1 3.44 16.82 8.34
CA MET A 1 3.10 15.52 8.98
C MET A 1 1.90 15.60 9.94
N GLU A 2 1.61 16.71 10.62
CA GLU A 2 0.40 16.85 11.48
C GLU A 2 -0.92 16.93 10.69
N LYS A 3 -0.91 17.52 9.49
CA LYS A 3 -2.10 17.68 8.62
C LYS A 3 -2.69 16.37 8.09
N LEU A 4 -1.97 15.25 8.21
CA LEU A 4 -2.44 13.91 7.81
C LEU A 4 -3.44 13.30 8.82
N LYS A 5 -3.60 13.88 10.01
CA LYS A 5 -4.43 13.30 11.07
C LYS A 5 -5.89 13.77 11.03
N ASP A 6 -6.18 14.94 10.45
CA ASP A 6 -7.44 15.66 10.65
C ASP A 6 -8.45 15.61 9.50
N THR A 7 -8.22 14.86 8.42
CA THR A 7 -9.20 14.82 7.30
C THR A 7 -9.41 13.41 6.77
N SER A 8 -10.60 12.83 7.04
CA SER A 8 -10.97 11.49 6.56
C SER A 8 -10.99 11.36 5.03
N LEU A 9 -10.97 12.47 4.30
CA LEU A 9 -11.07 12.57 2.83
C LEU A 9 -9.70 12.69 2.11
N TYR A 10 -8.59 12.42 2.79
CA TYR A 10 -7.25 12.64 2.24
C TYR A 10 -6.83 11.54 1.24
N ARG A 11 -6.83 11.87 -0.07
CA ARG A 11 -6.49 10.97 -1.18
C ARG A 11 -4.98 11.00 -1.49
N PRO A 12 -4.40 9.94 -2.08
CA PRO A 12 -2.99 9.94 -2.51
C PRO A 12 -2.62 11.11 -3.43
N ILE A 13 -3.58 11.59 -4.24
CA ILE A 13 -3.38 12.78 -5.06
C ILE A 13 -3.23 14.07 -4.23
N HIS A 14 -3.86 14.14 -3.06
CA HIS A 14 -3.73 15.27 -2.13
C HIS A 14 -2.37 15.23 -1.41
N ILE A 15 -1.91 14.03 -1.01
CA ILE A 15 -0.55 13.81 -0.48
C ILE A 15 0.50 14.29 -1.50
N LYS A 16 0.38 13.85 -2.75
CA LYS A 16 1.25 14.28 -3.85
C LYS A 16 1.28 15.80 -4.00
N ASN A 17 0.11 16.42 -4.06
CA ASN A 17 -0.02 17.86 -4.27
C ASN A 17 0.54 18.69 -3.11
N ASP A 18 0.40 18.21 -1.88
CA ASP A 18 0.90 18.91 -0.70
C ASP A 18 2.41 18.78 -0.52
N ILE A 19 3.00 17.61 -0.81
CA ILE A 19 4.46 17.46 -0.83
C ILE A 19 5.08 18.37 -1.91
N PHE A 20 4.41 18.48 -3.06
CA PHE A 20 4.82 19.42 -4.11
C PHE A 20 4.69 20.88 -3.65
N ARG A 21 3.61 21.27 -2.98
CA ARG A 21 3.41 22.64 -2.48
C ARG A 21 4.36 23.03 -1.35
N GLU A 22 4.61 22.12 -0.40
CA GLU A 22 5.32 22.41 0.84
C GLU A 22 6.85 22.28 0.67
N TYR A 23 7.29 21.34 -0.17
CA TYR A 23 8.71 21.03 -0.34
C TYR A 23 9.20 21.20 -1.79
N GLY A 24 8.32 21.48 -2.74
CA GLY A 24 8.68 21.57 -4.17
C GLY A 24 9.03 20.23 -4.81
N ILE A 25 8.70 19.11 -4.14
CA ILE A 25 9.07 17.75 -4.57
C ILE A 25 7.85 17.12 -5.24
N ASP A 26 7.97 16.80 -6.54
CA ASP A 26 6.93 16.06 -7.26
C ASP A 26 7.06 14.56 -6.95
N VAL A 27 6.11 14.03 -6.18
CA VAL A 27 6.10 12.63 -5.76
C VAL A 27 5.20 11.81 -6.68
N PRO A 28 5.65 10.68 -7.25
CA PRO A 28 4.80 9.82 -8.07
C PRO A 28 3.56 9.33 -7.32
N TYR A 29 2.42 9.18 -8.00
CA TYR A 29 1.16 8.76 -7.38
C TYR A 29 1.29 7.43 -6.60
N HIS A 30 2.04 6.47 -7.14
CA HIS A 30 2.29 5.19 -6.48
C HIS A 30 3.10 5.34 -5.17
N GLN A 31 3.93 6.37 -5.06
CA GLN A 31 4.72 6.67 -3.86
C GLN A 31 3.84 7.31 -2.79
N ALA A 32 2.91 8.19 -3.17
CA ALA A 32 1.88 8.71 -2.27
C ALA A 32 0.88 7.63 -1.81
N TRP A 33 0.63 6.62 -2.66
CA TRP A 33 -0.14 5.43 -2.29
C TRP A 33 0.66 4.51 -1.36
N LEU A 34 1.96 4.32 -1.64
CA LEU A 34 2.89 3.56 -0.79
C LEU A 34 3.01 4.16 0.62
N GLU A 35 3.05 5.49 0.75
CA GLU A 35 3.06 6.16 2.06
C GLU A 35 1.80 5.89 2.88
N LYS A 36 0.64 5.75 2.22
CA LYS A 36 -0.64 5.39 2.84
C LYS A 36 -0.69 3.92 3.28
N ASP A 37 0.02 3.04 2.60
CA ASP A 37 0.08 1.59 2.83
C ASP A 37 1.15 1.19 3.87
N VAL A 38 2.30 1.88 3.86
CA VAL A 38 3.33 1.83 4.91
C VAL A 38 2.75 2.21 6.28
N ALA A 39 1.65 2.96 6.31
CA ALA A 39 0.95 3.32 7.54
C ALA A 39 0.43 2.10 8.33
N TYR A 40 0.04 0.98 7.70
CA TYR A 40 -0.44 -0.21 8.42
C TYR A 40 0.70 -1.04 9.02
N LYS A 41 1.79 -1.29 8.28
CA LYS A 41 2.99 -1.92 8.84
C LYS A 41 3.57 -1.07 9.97
N SER A 42 3.59 0.25 9.76
CA SER A 42 3.93 1.21 10.80
C SER A 42 2.95 1.20 11.97
N LEU A 43 1.65 0.98 11.75
CA LEU A 43 0.65 0.82 12.83
C LEU A 43 0.98 -0.40 13.67
N HIS A 44 1.23 -1.55 13.05
CA HIS A 44 1.56 -2.80 13.75
C HIS A 44 2.89 -2.67 14.52
N ASP A 45 3.91 -2.09 13.89
CA ASP A 45 5.21 -1.81 14.53
C ASP A 45 5.10 -0.78 15.67
N ASN A 46 4.32 0.29 15.47
CA ASN A 46 4.09 1.32 16.48
C ASN A 46 3.28 0.78 17.65
N PHE A 47 2.29 -0.07 17.40
CA PHE A 47 1.53 -0.76 18.43
C PHE A 47 2.42 -1.74 19.21
N ALA A 48 3.24 -2.53 18.51
CA ALA A 48 4.20 -3.43 19.14
C ALA A 48 5.26 -2.68 19.97
N LYS A 49 5.68 -1.49 19.54
CA LYS A 49 6.55 -0.58 20.33
C LYS A 49 5.79 0.00 21.53
N TYR A 50 4.55 0.43 21.34
CA TYR A 50 3.70 0.97 22.40
C TYR A 50 3.48 -0.02 23.53
N LEU A 51 3.27 -1.30 23.19
CA LEU A 51 3.06 -2.40 24.13
C LEU A 51 4.34 -2.88 24.82
N ARG A 52 5.53 -2.42 24.39
CA ARG A 52 6.82 -2.85 24.95
C ARG A 52 6.91 -2.44 26.42
N GLY A 53 7.10 -3.43 27.29
CA GLY A 53 7.20 -3.23 28.74
C GLY A 53 5.86 -2.96 29.44
N LYS A 54 4.72 -2.98 28.72
CA LYS A 54 3.38 -2.77 29.28
C LYS A 54 2.58 -4.06 29.50
N CYS A 55 3.02 -5.18 28.92
CA CYS A 55 2.36 -6.47 29.05
C CYS A 55 3.35 -7.62 28.80
N SER A 56 2.89 -8.86 29.07
CA SER A 56 3.65 -10.08 28.75
C SER A 56 3.79 -10.25 27.22
N GLN A 57 4.80 -11.02 26.79
CA GLN A 57 5.00 -11.28 25.36
C GLN A 57 3.80 -12.02 24.74
N ALA A 58 3.21 -12.98 25.45
CA ALA A 58 2.02 -13.69 25.00
C ALA A 58 0.82 -12.73 24.81
N THR A 59 0.57 -11.84 25.78
CA THR A 59 -0.49 -10.83 25.67
C THR A 59 -0.25 -9.88 24.50
N LYS A 60 1.00 -9.47 24.28
CA LYS A 60 1.38 -8.62 23.16
C LYS A 60 1.06 -9.30 21.82
N ASP A 61 1.39 -10.58 21.67
CA ASP A 61 1.12 -11.32 20.43
C ASP A 61 -0.38 -11.47 20.17
N THR A 62 -1.17 -11.74 21.22
CA THR A 62 -2.65 -11.76 21.13
C THR A 62 -3.21 -10.39 20.72
N LEU A 63 -2.74 -9.30 21.34
CA LEU A 63 -3.18 -7.94 20.98
C LEU A 63 -2.85 -7.58 19.54
N LEU A 64 -1.69 -7.99 19.04
CA LEU A 64 -1.30 -7.80 17.64
C LEU A 64 -2.17 -8.60 16.67
N GLN A 65 -2.58 -9.81 17.05
CA GLN A 65 -3.52 -10.62 16.29
C GLN A 65 -4.92 -9.98 16.26
N LEU A 66 -5.42 -9.51 17.41
CA LEU A 66 -6.71 -8.82 17.51
C LEU A 66 -6.70 -7.52 16.71
N LEU A 67 -5.63 -6.73 16.75
CA LEU A 67 -5.51 -5.53 15.92
C LEU A 67 -5.58 -5.87 14.43
N SER A 68 -5.00 -7.01 14.03
CA SER A 68 -5.14 -7.52 12.66
C SER A 68 -6.58 -7.91 12.37
N GLN A 69 -7.26 -8.64 13.26
CA GLN A 69 -8.68 -8.99 13.04
C GLN A 69 -9.56 -7.75 12.92
N ALA A 70 -9.33 -6.71 13.73
CA ALA A 70 -10.04 -5.43 13.65
C ALA A 70 -9.76 -4.70 12.33
N SER A 71 -8.55 -4.80 11.78
CA SER A 71 -8.25 -4.18 10.50
C SER A 71 -9.03 -4.84 9.37
N TYR A 72 -9.12 -6.17 9.38
CA TYR A 72 -9.83 -6.96 8.36
C TYR A 72 -11.35 -7.01 8.54
N ALA A 73 -11.90 -6.51 9.65
CA ALA A 73 -13.34 -6.46 9.88
C ALA A 73 -14.07 -5.72 8.74
N LEU A 74 -15.12 -6.35 8.20
CA LEU A 74 -15.88 -5.84 7.05
C LEU A 74 -17.05 -4.93 7.46
N GLY A 75 -17.39 -4.90 8.75
CA GLY A 75 -18.50 -4.12 9.27
C GLY A 75 -18.27 -3.63 10.69
N VAL A 76 -19.00 -2.57 11.05
CA VAL A 76 -18.87 -1.86 12.34
C VAL A 76 -19.13 -2.79 13.52
N VAL A 77 -20.08 -3.72 13.41
CA VAL A 77 -20.41 -4.65 14.49
C VAL A 77 -19.25 -5.60 14.79
N ASP A 78 -18.63 -6.17 13.76
CA ASP A 78 -17.47 -7.06 13.91
C ASP A 78 -16.25 -6.28 14.42
N PHE A 79 -16.02 -5.07 13.90
CA PHE A 79 -14.96 -4.19 14.37
C PHE A 79 -15.11 -3.90 15.86
N GLU A 80 -16.28 -3.45 16.31
CA GLU A 80 -16.56 -3.13 17.70
C GLU A 80 -16.47 -4.35 18.61
N LYS A 81 -16.82 -5.54 18.11
CA LYS A 81 -16.63 -6.79 18.84
C LYS A 81 -15.14 -7.04 19.12
N VAL A 82 -14.28 -6.95 18.11
CA VAL A 82 -12.83 -7.14 18.29
C VAL A 82 -12.22 -6.04 19.17
N MET A 83 -12.67 -4.78 19.04
CA MET A 83 -12.22 -3.69 19.90
C MET A 83 -12.58 -3.91 21.38
N ARG A 84 -13.73 -4.52 21.68
CA ARG A 84 -14.08 -4.93 23.04
C ARG A 84 -13.13 -6.01 23.57
N GLU A 85 -12.79 -7.01 22.76
CA GLU A 85 -11.81 -8.05 23.15
C GLU A 85 -10.42 -7.44 23.44
N ILE A 86 -10.00 -6.43 22.66
CA ILE A 86 -8.78 -5.66 22.94
C ILE A 86 -8.90 -4.91 24.27
N CYS A 87 -10.06 -4.28 24.53
CA CYS A 87 -10.32 -3.53 25.77
C CYS A 87 -10.23 -4.43 27.02
N GLU A 88 -10.82 -5.62 26.95
CA GLU A 88 -10.82 -6.62 28.03
C GLU A 88 -9.40 -7.07 28.40
N LEU A 89 -8.51 -7.19 27.41
CA LEU A 89 -7.10 -7.52 27.64
C LEU A 89 -6.29 -6.31 28.11
N ASN A 90 -6.51 -5.16 27.48
CA ASN A 90 -5.79 -3.92 27.78
C ASN A 90 -6.57 -2.70 27.27
N VAL A 91 -7.28 -2.03 28.19
CA VAL A 91 -8.03 -0.79 27.93
C VAL A 91 -7.17 0.26 27.21
N GLN A 92 -5.90 0.39 27.60
CA GLN A 92 -5.02 1.39 27.04
C GLN A 92 -4.61 1.07 25.59
N ALA A 93 -4.57 -0.21 25.23
CA ALA A 93 -4.33 -0.66 23.86
C ALA A 93 -5.52 -0.34 22.95
N GLU A 94 -6.75 -0.43 23.46
CA GLU A 94 -7.97 -0.05 22.76
C GLU A 94 -7.99 1.46 22.46
N ILE A 95 -7.71 2.28 23.48
CA ILE A 95 -7.64 3.74 23.34
C ILE A 95 -6.63 4.11 22.25
N TRP A 96 -5.43 3.51 22.29
CA TRP A 96 -4.39 3.76 21.30
C TRP A 96 -4.84 3.41 19.87
N ALA A 97 -5.54 2.27 19.71
CA ALA A 97 -6.01 1.84 18.40
C ALA A 97 -7.05 2.81 17.82
N ARG A 98 -7.95 3.35 18.65
CA ARG A 98 -8.91 4.39 18.23
C ARG A 98 -8.26 5.73 17.93
N GLU A 99 -7.32 6.17 18.77
CA GLU A 99 -6.56 7.41 18.54
C GLU A 99 -5.70 7.35 17.28
N SER A 100 -5.37 6.15 16.81
CA SER A 100 -4.68 5.92 15.54
C SER A 100 -5.60 6.09 14.32
N ASN A 101 -6.85 6.49 14.51
CA ASN A 101 -7.87 6.78 13.51
C ASN A 101 -8.17 5.57 12.57
N PRO A 102 -9.21 4.77 12.89
CA PRO A 102 -9.60 3.57 12.14
C PRO A 102 -9.83 3.77 10.64
N ASN A 103 -10.16 4.99 10.19
CA ASN A 103 -10.35 5.30 8.76
C ASN A 103 -9.10 5.02 7.92
N TYR A 104 -7.92 5.02 8.54
CA TYR A 104 -6.67 4.78 7.83
C TYR A 104 -6.25 3.31 7.77
N TRP A 105 -6.74 2.46 8.66
CA TRP A 105 -6.18 1.12 8.82
C TRP A 105 -7.20 -0.01 8.89
N SER A 106 -8.49 0.28 9.13
CA SER A 106 -9.55 -0.72 9.10
C SER A 106 -10.30 -0.69 7.78
N ASN A 107 -10.69 -1.85 7.27
CA ASN A 107 -11.57 -1.97 6.10
C ASN A 107 -12.95 -1.38 6.37
N THR A 108 -13.45 -1.53 7.60
CA THR A 108 -14.79 -1.08 7.99
C THR A 108 -15.02 0.40 7.73
N PHE A 109 -13.99 1.24 7.93
CA PHE A 109 -14.10 2.69 7.83
C PHE A 109 -13.33 3.29 6.65
N PHE A 110 -12.70 2.45 5.83
CA PHE A 110 -11.93 2.91 4.69
C PHE A 110 -12.86 3.13 3.50
N GLU A 111 -12.89 4.35 2.97
CA GLU A 111 -13.79 4.73 1.86
C GLU A 111 -13.44 4.10 0.49
N GLY A 112 -12.36 3.32 0.37
CA GLY A 112 -11.91 2.73 -0.88
C GLY A 112 -11.97 1.19 -0.92
N GLU A 113 -11.76 0.62 -2.10
CA GLU A 113 -11.73 -0.84 -2.27
C GLU A 113 -10.29 -1.36 -2.10
N ARG A 114 -10.00 -1.98 -0.95
CA ARG A 114 -8.68 -2.61 -0.68
C ARG A 114 -8.57 -4.05 -1.17
N TYR A 115 -9.68 -4.65 -1.63
CA TYR A 115 -9.75 -6.05 -2.10
C TYR A 115 -9.14 -7.07 -1.12
N GLY A 116 -9.17 -6.79 0.18
CA GLY A 116 -8.61 -7.67 1.21
C GLY A 116 -7.07 -7.63 1.32
N GLU A 117 -6.40 -6.70 0.66
CA GLU A 117 -4.95 -6.50 0.79
C GLU A 117 -4.68 -5.31 1.72
N MET A 118 -4.01 -5.58 2.85
CA MET A 118 -3.62 -4.57 3.86
C MET A 118 -2.11 -4.27 3.86
N TYR A 119 -1.39 -4.84 2.90
CA TYR A 119 0.07 -4.80 2.83
C TYR A 119 0.55 -4.34 1.46
N SER A 120 1.72 -3.72 1.46
CA SER A 120 2.47 -3.35 0.26
C SER A 120 3.19 -4.54 -0.38
N ASN A 121 2.54 -5.71 -0.41
CA ASN A 121 3.08 -6.95 -0.98
C ASN A 121 3.68 -6.71 -2.38
N ALA A 122 3.03 -5.88 -3.20
CA ALA A 122 3.52 -5.51 -4.53
C ALA A 122 4.82 -4.67 -4.47
N ALA A 123 4.92 -3.70 -3.56
CA ALA A 123 6.10 -2.84 -3.43
C ALA A 123 7.26 -3.56 -2.73
N GLU A 124 7.00 -4.37 -1.70
CA GLU A 124 8.02 -5.21 -1.05
C GLU A 124 8.62 -6.21 -2.04
N LEU A 125 7.78 -6.84 -2.86
CA LEU A 125 8.21 -7.78 -3.90
C LEU A 125 9.02 -7.09 -4.99
N PHE A 126 8.61 -5.88 -5.42
CA PHE A 126 9.39 -5.07 -6.36
C PHE A 126 10.73 -4.60 -5.76
N ASN A 127 10.72 -4.15 -4.50
CA ASN A 127 11.92 -3.74 -3.78
C ASN A 127 12.92 -4.90 -3.63
N ALA A 128 12.43 -6.11 -3.39
CA ALA A 128 13.25 -7.32 -3.36
C ALA A 128 13.87 -7.62 -4.73
N TRP A 129 13.13 -7.46 -5.82
CA TRP A 129 13.64 -7.65 -7.18
C TRP A 129 14.74 -6.67 -7.56
N ILE A 130 14.56 -5.38 -7.20
CA ILE A 130 15.48 -4.32 -7.59
C ILE A 130 16.72 -4.22 -6.68
N LEU A 131 16.69 -4.81 -5.49
CA LEU A 131 17.78 -4.71 -4.51
C LEU A 131 19.13 -5.13 -5.12
N GLU A 132 19.14 -6.24 -5.86
CA GLU A 132 20.32 -6.75 -6.57
C GLU A 132 20.54 -6.08 -7.93
N ALA A 133 19.46 -5.61 -8.58
CA ALA A 133 19.51 -5.02 -9.92
C ALA A 133 19.97 -3.56 -9.92
N ARG A 134 19.77 -2.81 -8.82
CA ARG A 134 20.06 -1.37 -8.71
C ARG A 134 21.53 -1.00 -8.85
N HIS A 135 22.43 -1.98 -8.70
CA HIS A 135 23.87 -1.80 -8.85
C HIS A 135 24.36 -2.05 -10.28
N LEU A 136 23.47 -2.49 -11.18
CA LEU A 136 23.77 -2.74 -12.58
C LEU A 136 23.64 -1.46 -13.42
N PRO A 137 24.28 -1.40 -14.60
CA PRO A 137 23.98 -0.37 -15.60
C PRO A 137 22.48 -0.34 -15.94
N ILE A 138 21.97 0.83 -16.31
CA ILE A 138 20.52 1.07 -16.52
C ILE A 138 19.90 0.01 -17.47
N LEU A 139 20.56 -0.30 -18.58
CA LEU A 139 20.07 -1.30 -19.54
C LEU A 139 19.98 -2.71 -18.92
N ALA A 140 20.99 -3.11 -18.16
CA ALA A 140 21.01 -4.41 -17.48
C ALA A 140 19.99 -4.47 -16.33
N MET A 141 19.78 -3.37 -15.62
CA MET A 141 18.70 -3.26 -14.62
C MET A 141 17.33 -3.39 -15.27
N MET A 142 17.10 -2.71 -16.39
CA MET A 142 15.83 -2.78 -17.14
C MET A 142 15.57 -4.19 -17.66
N ASP A 143 16.56 -4.86 -18.25
CA ASP A 143 16.40 -6.23 -18.73
C ASP A 143 16.15 -7.21 -17.57
N ARG A 144 16.81 -7.03 -16.42
CA ARG A 144 16.55 -7.85 -15.23
C ARG A 144 15.12 -7.69 -14.72
N ILE A 145 14.60 -6.47 -14.66
CA ILE A 145 13.18 -6.22 -14.30
C ILE A 145 12.25 -6.87 -15.33
N ARG A 146 12.56 -6.72 -16.62
CA ARG A 146 11.78 -7.33 -17.71
C ARG A 146 11.69 -8.86 -17.57
N ILE A 147 12.81 -9.53 -17.30
CA ILE A 147 12.86 -10.99 -17.07
C ILE A 147 11.98 -11.38 -15.87
N GLN A 148 12.04 -10.65 -14.76
CA GLN A 148 11.20 -10.92 -13.59
C GLN A 148 9.71 -10.81 -13.90
N ILE A 149 9.28 -9.75 -14.60
CA ILE A 149 7.88 -9.58 -15.00
C ILE A 149 7.45 -10.68 -15.98
N MET A 150 8.33 -11.07 -16.91
CA MET A 150 8.09 -12.14 -17.86
C MET A 150 7.89 -13.50 -17.16
N GLU A 151 8.78 -13.87 -16.24
CA GLU A 151 8.66 -15.09 -15.44
C GLU A 151 7.41 -15.08 -14.56
N LEU A 152 7.11 -13.95 -13.92
CA LEU A 152 5.92 -13.80 -13.09
C LEU A 152 4.66 -13.98 -13.94
N SER A 153 4.58 -13.32 -15.11
CA SER A 153 3.44 -13.43 -16.02
C SER A 153 3.29 -14.88 -16.51
N TYR A 154 4.38 -15.55 -16.87
CA TYR A 154 4.37 -16.96 -17.26
C TYR A 154 3.86 -17.86 -16.14
N LYS A 155 4.39 -17.73 -14.92
CA LYS A 155 3.95 -18.49 -13.74
C LYS A 155 2.46 -18.25 -13.44
N ARG A 156 2.01 -16.99 -13.55
CA ARG A 156 0.62 -16.60 -13.28
C ARG A 156 -0.34 -17.13 -14.33
N ARG A 157 0.01 -17.10 -15.62
CA ARG A 157 -0.74 -17.74 -16.70
C ARG A 157 -0.90 -19.23 -16.46
N ASN A 158 0.21 -19.95 -16.28
CA ASN A 158 0.18 -21.41 -16.10
C ASN A 158 -0.61 -21.81 -14.86
N LYS A 159 -0.60 -20.97 -13.82
CA LYS A 159 -1.37 -21.23 -12.61
C LYS A 159 -2.88 -21.31 -12.86
N CYS A 160 -3.43 -20.52 -13.79
CA CYS A 160 -4.87 -20.47 -14.03
C CYS A 160 -5.34 -21.29 -15.25
N VAL A 161 -4.45 -22.01 -15.94
CA VAL A 161 -4.82 -22.85 -17.10
C VAL A 161 -5.82 -23.92 -16.68
N ASP A 162 -5.60 -24.55 -15.53
CA ASP A 162 -6.44 -25.64 -15.03
C ASP A 162 -7.59 -25.15 -14.13
N TRP A 163 -7.91 -23.85 -14.15
CA TRP A 163 -9.01 -23.31 -13.35
C TRP A 163 -10.33 -23.47 -14.08
N GLU A 164 -11.15 -24.40 -13.60
CA GLU A 164 -12.49 -24.67 -14.14
C GLU A 164 -13.56 -23.71 -13.61
N THR A 165 -13.25 -22.98 -12.53
CA THR A 165 -14.19 -22.08 -11.85
C THR A 165 -14.19 -20.68 -12.47
N ARG A 166 -15.36 -20.03 -12.49
CA ARG A 166 -15.51 -18.65 -12.96
C ARG A 166 -14.72 -17.67 -12.08
N LEU A 167 -14.69 -17.91 -10.78
CA LEU A 167 -13.89 -17.14 -9.82
C LEU A 167 -12.50 -17.74 -9.64
N CYS A 168 -11.52 -16.89 -9.37
CA CYS A 168 -10.18 -17.29 -8.95
C CYS A 168 -10.25 -18.20 -7.71
N GLN A 169 -9.46 -19.28 -7.68
CA GLN A 169 -9.52 -20.33 -6.64
C GLN A 169 -9.61 -19.83 -5.19
N LYS A 170 -8.83 -18.82 -4.82
CA LYS A 170 -8.84 -18.25 -3.45
C LYS A 170 -10.20 -17.66 -3.10
N ILE A 171 -10.81 -16.94 -4.04
CA ILE A 171 -12.11 -16.28 -3.85
C ILE A 171 -13.23 -17.29 -3.98
N ASP A 172 -13.14 -18.22 -4.93
CA ASP A 172 -14.09 -19.33 -5.06
C ASP A 172 -14.19 -20.15 -3.77
N ALA A 173 -13.06 -20.55 -3.19
CA ALA A 173 -13.02 -21.25 -1.90
C ALA A 173 -13.62 -20.40 -0.76
N TYR A 174 -13.33 -19.10 -0.74
CA TYR A 174 -13.88 -18.18 0.25
C TYR A 174 -15.41 -18.07 0.13
N VAL A 175 -15.94 -17.88 -1.08
CA VAL A 175 -17.38 -17.81 -1.35
C VAL A 175 -18.06 -19.13 -0.99
N LYS A 176 -17.47 -20.28 -1.33
CA LYS A 176 -18.00 -21.60 -0.94
C LYS A 176 -18.09 -21.75 0.57
N ASN A 177 -17.04 -21.36 1.31
CA ASN A 177 -17.07 -21.39 2.78
C ASN A 177 -18.15 -20.48 3.36
N LEU A 178 -18.38 -19.30 2.77
CA LEU A 178 -19.47 -18.41 3.18
C LEU A 178 -20.84 -19.03 2.90
N MET A 179 -21.03 -19.65 1.73
CA MET A 179 -22.27 -20.35 1.39
C MET A 179 -22.53 -21.53 2.32
N ASP A 180 -21.49 -22.29 2.68
CA ASP A 180 -21.64 -23.41 3.61
C ASP A 180 -21.96 -22.93 5.03
N SER A 181 -21.33 -21.85 5.48
CA SER A 181 -21.61 -21.23 6.78
C SER A 181 -22.99 -20.57 6.85
N SER A 182 -23.57 -20.20 5.70
CA SER A 182 -24.88 -19.55 5.63
C SER A 182 -26.06 -20.51 5.51
N ARG A 183 -25.82 -21.82 5.33
CA ARG A 183 -26.88 -22.84 5.18
C ARG A 183 -27.88 -22.85 6.35
N ASP A 184 -27.40 -22.57 7.55
CA ASP A 184 -28.19 -22.58 8.78
C ASP A 184 -28.69 -21.18 9.19
N ILE A 185 -28.43 -20.15 8.37
CA ILE A 185 -28.85 -18.78 8.66
C ILE A 185 -30.31 -18.60 8.24
N HIS A 186 -31.14 -18.23 9.20
CA HIS A 186 -32.54 -17.92 8.96
C HIS A 186 -32.69 -16.46 8.50
N VAL A 187 -33.52 -16.21 7.48
CA VAL A 187 -33.74 -14.86 6.94
C VAL A 187 -35.25 -14.55 6.94
N ASN A 188 -35.63 -13.50 7.66
CA ASN A 188 -36.98 -12.96 7.65
C ASN A 188 -37.08 -11.87 6.57
N CYS A 189 -38.10 -11.95 5.73
CA CYS A 189 -38.38 -10.93 4.71
C CYS A 189 -39.33 -9.89 5.29
N SER A 190 -38.90 -8.62 5.39
CA SER A 190 -39.79 -7.51 5.78
C SER A 190 -40.57 -7.00 4.57
N ASN A 191 -39.88 -6.82 3.45
CA ASN A 191 -40.44 -6.56 2.12
C ASN A 191 -39.48 -7.11 1.05
N GLY A 192 -39.79 -6.97 -0.25
CA GLY A 192 -38.95 -7.47 -1.33
C GLY A 192 -37.53 -6.86 -1.46
N VAL A 193 -37.12 -6.05 -0.49
CA VAL A 193 -35.89 -5.25 -0.49
C VAL A 193 -35.16 -5.32 0.86
N VAL A 194 -35.88 -5.36 1.99
CA VAL A 194 -35.31 -5.36 3.34
C VAL A 194 -35.51 -6.72 4.00
N PHE A 195 -34.41 -7.30 4.45
CA PHE A 195 -34.34 -8.63 5.05
C PHE A 195 -33.69 -8.53 6.42
N GLU A 196 -34.22 -9.26 7.40
CA GLU A 196 -33.55 -9.50 8.67
C GLU A 196 -32.86 -10.86 8.58
N VAL A 197 -31.54 -10.85 8.68
CA VAL A 197 -30.70 -12.03 8.81
C VAL A 197 -30.61 -12.37 10.30
N VAL A 198 -31.27 -13.45 10.68
CA VAL A 198 -31.38 -13.89 12.07
C VAL A 198 -30.08 -14.59 12.46
N SER A 199 -29.22 -13.84 13.12
CA SER A 199 -28.00 -14.30 13.76
C SER A 199 -27.89 -13.73 15.19
N ARG A 200 -26.76 -13.97 15.88
CA ARG A 200 -26.46 -13.36 17.19
C ARG A 200 -25.19 -12.50 17.06
N PRO A 201 -25.31 -11.17 16.91
CA PRO A 201 -26.54 -10.36 16.80
C PRO A 201 -27.25 -10.53 15.45
N SER A 202 -28.52 -10.13 15.32
CA SER A 202 -29.23 -10.12 14.04
C SER A 202 -28.85 -8.89 13.21
N TYR A 203 -28.90 -9.01 11.89
CA TYR A 203 -28.54 -7.94 10.96
C TYR A 203 -29.70 -7.60 10.04
N VAL A 204 -29.94 -6.31 9.82
CA VAL A 204 -30.90 -5.85 8.80
C VAL A 204 -30.12 -5.51 7.53
N VAL A 205 -30.47 -6.17 6.43
CA VAL A 205 -29.84 -6.01 5.12
C VAL A 205 -30.84 -5.35 4.18
N ASN A 206 -30.48 -4.19 3.64
CA ASN A 206 -31.25 -3.49 2.62
C ASN A 206 -30.66 -3.74 1.22
N LEU A 207 -31.33 -4.56 0.42
CA LEU A 207 -30.88 -4.93 -0.91
C LEU A 207 -31.00 -3.79 -1.96
N HIS A 208 -31.70 -2.69 -1.67
CA HIS A 208 -31.72 -1.52 -2.55
C HIS A 208 -30.37 -0.79 -2.56
N GLU A 209 -29.70 -0.78 -1.41
CA GLU A 209 -28.33 -0.24 -1.27
C GLU A 209 -27.27 -1.22 -1.81
N VAL A 210 -27.59 -2.52 -1.87
CA VAL A 210 -26.72 -3.60 -2.36
C VAL A 210 -26.85 -3.84 -3.88
N VAL A 211 -27.57 -2.96 -4.60
CA VAL A 211 -27.65 -2.85 -6.08
C VAL A 211 -28.48 -3.94 -6.78
N HIS A 212 -29.67 -3.53 -7.24
CA HIS A 212 -30.39 -3.88 -8.50
C HIS A 212 -30.46 -5.33 -9.05
N LYS A 213 -29.94 -6.36 -8.39
CA LYS A 213 -29.87 -7.73 -8.95
C LYS A 213 -30.26 -8.78 -7.92
N ILE A 214 -31.49 -8.75 -7.43
CA ILE A 214 -32.01 -9.87 -6.64
C ILE A 214 -32.26 -11.05 -7.59
N GLY A 215 -31.63 -12.20 -7.30
CA GLY A 215 -31.81 -13.47 -8.02
C GLY A 215 -30.63 -13.96 -8.88
N GLY A 216 -29.49 -13.23 -8.90
CA GLY A 216 -28.28 -13.63 -9.63
C GLY A 216 -27.41 -14.67 -8.91
N ASN A 217 -26.53 -15.34 -9.65
CA ASN A 217 -25.48 -16.22 -9.10
C ASN A 217 -24.58 -15.42 -8.14
N VAL A 218 -24.15 -16.02 -7.02
CA VAL A 218 -23.26 -15.38 -6.01
C VAL A 218 -21.99 -14.81 -6.65
N GLU A 219 -21.52 -15.43 -7.73
CA GLU A 219 -20.37 -14.97 -8.51
C GLU A 219 -20.58 -13.61 -9.21
N GLU A 220 -21.83 -13.15 -9.40
CA GLU A 220 -22.13 -11.83 -9.96
C GLU A 220 -21.88 -10.68 -8.99
N TYR A 221 -21.83 -10.96 -7.69
CA TYR A 221 -21.52 -9.97 -6.66
C TYR A 221 -20.01 -9.81 -6.43
N CYS A 222 -19.20 -10.68 -7.03
CA CYS A 222 -17.75 -10.56 -6.96
C CYS A 222 -17.24 -9.50 -7.95
N SER A 223 -16.25 -8.72 -7.53
CA SER A 223 -15.55 -7.79 -8.42
C SER A 223 -14.97 -8.51 -9.64
N MET A 224 -14.99 -7.86 -10.80
CA MET A 224 -14.42 -8.41 -12.03
C MET A 224 -12.94 -8.81 -11.89
N TYR A 225 -12.21 -8.19 -10.97
CA TYR A 225 -10.80 -8.52 -10.69
C TYR A 225 -10.60 -9.91 -10.07
N PHE A 226 -11.67 -10.55 -9.60
CA PHE A 226 -11.66 -11.92 -9.08
C PHE A 226 -12.13 -12.97 -10.09
N ILE A 227 -12.48 -12.57 -11.31
CA ILE A 227 -12.89 -13.48 -12.38
C ILE A 227 -11.64 -14.10 -13.02
N THR A 228 -11.65 -15.42 -13.19
CA THR A 228 -10.56 -16.22 -13.79
C THR A 228 -10.17 -15.72 -15.17
N GLU A 229 -11.15 -15.37 -16.01
CA GLU A 229 -10.90 -14.81 -17.34
C GLU A 229 -10.16 -13.47 -17.28
N CYS A 230 -10.60 -12.53 -16.42
CA CYS A 230 -9.92 -11.25 -16.22
C CYS A 230 -8.48 -11.46 -15.72
N TYR A 231 -8.28 -12.37 -14.77
CA TYR A 231 -6.96 -12.74 -14.28
C TYR A 231 -6.06 -13.30 -15.39
N SER A 232 -6.58 -14.22 -16.21
CA SER A 232 -5.83 -14.81 -17.35
C SER A 232 -5.44 -13.73 -18.37
N ASN A 233 -6.38 -12.86 -18.73
CA ASN A 233 -6.17 -11.77 -19.68
C ASN A 233 -5.11 -10.76 -19.18
N CYS A 234 -5.07 -10.46 -17.88
CA CYS A 234 -4.04 -9.59 -17.28
C CYS A 234 -2.61 -10.05 -17.55
N TYR A 235 -2.39 -11.36 -17.73
CA TYR A 235 -1.07 -11.93 -17.96
C TYR A 235 -0.89 -12.48 -19.37
N LYS A 236 -1.83 -12.27 -20.30
CA LYS A 236 -1.83 -12.87 -21.63
C LYS A 236 -0.70 -12.36 -22.54
N GLU A 237 -0.35 -11.09 -22.41
CA GLU A 237 0.57 -10.42 -23.32
C GLU A 237 2.00 -10.98 -23.27
N THR A 238 2.70 -10.88 -24.41
CA THR A 238 4.09 -11.34 -24.54
C THR A 238 5.03 -10.16 -24.31
N ILE A 239 6.02 -10.35 -23.43
CA ILE A 239 7.05 -9.34 -23.17
C ILE A 239 8.26 -9.64 -24.05
N HIS A 240 8.45 -8.83 -25.10
CA HIS A 240 9.56 -8.98 -26.03
C HIS A 240 10.91 -8.64 -25.38
N THR A 241 11.99 -9.22 -25.91
CA THR A 241 13.36 -8.89 -25.49
C THR A 241 13.71 -7.45 -25.85
N ILE A 242 14.47 -6.78 -24.98
CA ILE A 242 15.14 -5.54 -25.38
C ILE A 242 16.15 -5.95 -26.45
N SER A 243 16.02 -5.41 -27.67
CA SER A 243 16.97 -5.68 -28.74
C SER A 243 18.37 -5.27 -28.29
N ASP A 244 19.39 -6.07 -28.64
CA ASP A 244 20.78 -5.68 -28.43
C ASP A 244 21.00 -4.31 -29.06
N VAL A 245 21.33 -3.32 -28.23
CA VAL A 245 21.69 -1.96 -28.66
C VAL A 245 22.96 -1.99 -29.53
N ASP A 246 23.71 -3.10 -29.51
CA ASP A 246 24.91 -3.33 -30.33
C ASP A 246 24.62 -3.68 -31.79
N LYS A 247 23.36 -3.90 -32.18
CA LYS A 247 22.98 -3.90 -33.59
C LYS A 247 22.43 -2.53 -33.95
N SER A 248 23.35 -1.60 -34.20
CA SER A 248 23.07 -0.31 -34.82
C SER A 248 22.63 -0.48 -36.29
N ASP A 249 21.45 -1.06 -36.52
CA ASP A 249 20.82 -1.00 -37.85
C ASP A 249 20.10 0.33 -38.01
N LYS A 250 20.92 1.34 -38.30
CA LYS A 250 20.72 2.53 -39.15
C LYS A 250 21.78 3.56 -38.78
N SER A 251 22.44 4.11 -39.79
CA SER A 251 23.41 5.22 -39.70
C SER A 251 22.98 6.27 -38.67
N VAL A 252 23.59 6.27 -37.48
CA VAL A 252 23.39 7.29 -36.44
C VAL A 252 24.33 8.48 -36.67
N ASP A 253 24.87 8.63 -37.89
CA ASP A 253 25.81 9.70 -38.21
C ASP A 253 25.18 11.11 -38.21
N ASP A 254 23.84 11.24 -38.07
CA ASP A 254 23.15 12.53 -38.17
C ASP A 254 22.34 12.97 -36.92
N ILE A 255 22.42 12.26 -35.78
CA ILE A 255 21.74 12.73 -34.56
C ILE A 255 22.73 13.52 -33.70
N GLU A 256 22.79 14.84 -33.91
CA GLU A 256 23.48 15.77 -33.00
C GLU A 256 22.72 15.85 -31.66
N ILE A 257 23.01 14.93 -30.74
CA ILE A 257 22.47 14.98 -29.38
C ILE A 257 23.14 16.13 -28.63
N LYS A 258 22.47 17.28 -28.57
CA LYS A 258 22.94 18.42 -27.77
C LYS A 258 22.81 18.09 -26.29
N PRO A 259 23.85 18.35 -25.47
CA PRO A 259 23.76 18.14 -24.04
C PRO A 259 22.60 18.97 -23.46
N PRO A 260 21.95 18.49 -22.38
CA PRO A 260 20.90 19.25 -21.71
C PRO A 260 21.37 20.66 -21.40
N THR A 261 20.57 21.68 -21.74
CA THR A 261 20.91 23.08 -21.49
C THR A 261 20.99 23.33 -19.99
N THR A 262 22.19 23.15 -19.43
CA THR A 262 22.46 23.38 -18.01
C THR A 262 22.74 24.87 -17.82
N LYS A 263 21.85 25.58 -17.14
CA LYS A 263 22.20 26.89 -16.57
C LYS A 263 23.30 26.64 -15.54
N LYS A 264 24.52 27.12 -15.78
CA LYS A 264 25.57 27.19 -14.77
C LYS A 264 24.96 27.88 -13.55
N LYS A 265 24.78 27.15 -12.43
CA LYS A 265 24.43 27.80 -11.16
C LYS A 265 25.56 28.77 -10.86
N LEU A 266 25.23 30.04 -10.59
CA LEU A 266 26.18 31.01 -10.07
C LEU A 266 26.86 30.37 -8.84
N ASP A 267 28.19 30.37 -8.84
CA ASP A 267 28.96 29.77 -7.76
C ASP A 267 28.48 30.30 -6.41
N ARG A 268 28.44 29.43 -5.41
CA ARG A 268 28.19 29.85 -4.03
C ARG A 268 29.23 30.93 -3.69
N PRO A 269 28.85 32.12 -3.20
CA PRO A 269 29.82 33.14 -2.79
C PRO A 269 30.83 32.50 -1.84
N LYS A 270 32.11 32.60 -2.15
CA LYS A 270 33.17 32.08 -1.27
C LYS A 270 33.01 32.75 0.09
N LYS A 271 32.59 32.00 1.11
CA LYS A 271 32.64 32.47 2.49
C LYS A 271 34.12 32.68 2.82
N LYS A 272 34.53 33.94 3.03
CA LYS A 272 35.83 34.23 3.63
C LYS A 272 35.90 33.49 4.96
N ARG A 273 36.91 32.64 5.14
CA ARG A 273 37.16 31.97 6.42
C ARG A 273 37.39 33.05 7.48
N ILE A 274 36.71 32.94 8.61
CA ILE A 274 36.95 33.79 9.77
C ILE A 274 38.30 33.34 10.36
N PRO A 275 39.29 34.24 10.52
CA PRO A 275 40.59 33.90 11.10
C PRO A 275 40.45 33.46 12.57
N SER A 276 41.33 32.58 13.03
CA SER A 276 41.44 32.22 14.45
C SER A 276 42.06 33.37 15.25
N GLN A 277 41.78 33.44 16.56
CA GLN A 277 42.35 34.48 17.45
C GLN A 277 43.89 34.52 17.42
N GLN A 278 44.55 33.37 17.26
CA GLN A 278 46.02 33.30 17.13
C GLN A 278 46.56 34.01 15.88
N ALA A 279 45.80 34.05 14.77
CA ALA A 279 46.21 34.77 13.56
C ALA A 279 46.08 36.30 13.73
N LEU A 280 45.16 36.77 14.57
CA LEU A 280 44.97 38.19 14.87
C LEU A 280 46.01 38.73 15.88
N GLU A 281 46.55 37.86 16.73
CA GLU A 281 47.65 38.22 17.65
C GLU A 281 49.01 38.30 16.94
N GLY A 282 49.22 37.49 15.90
CA GLY A 282 50.43 37.57 15.05
C GLY A 282 50.57 38.91 14.32
N GLU A 283 49.46 39.44 13.77
CA GLU A 283 49.47 40.74 13.05
C GLU A 283 49.70 41.95 13.98
N LYS A 284 49.44 41.84 15.28
CA LYS A 284 49.71 42.94 16.23
C LYS A 284 51.19 43.02 16.65
N ASN A 285 51.91 41.90 16.61
CA ASN A 285 53.33 41.87 17.01
C ASN A 285 54.26 42.36 15.89
N ASP A 286 53.84 42.31 14.63
CA ASP A 286 54.62 42.81 13.48
C ASP A 286 54.59 44.35 13.32
N ILE A 287 53.78 45.07 14.12
CA ILE A 287 53.74 46.55 14.09
C ILE A 287 54.79 47.16 15.06
N TYR A 288 55.39 46.39 15.95
CA TYR A 288 56.36 46.88 16.95
C TYR A 288 57.82 46.49 16.70
N MET A 289 58.13 45.86 15.56
CA MET A 289 59.50 45.50 15.18
C MET A 289 59.84 46.10 13.81
N LEU A 290 60.02 47.44 13.79
CA LEU A 290 60.83 48.12 12.78
C LEU A 290 62.31 47.78 12.99
#